data_AF-A0A2G1VKP4-F1
#
_entry.id   AF-A0A2G1VKP4-F1
#
_cell.length_a   1.000
_cell.length_b   1.000
_cell.length_c   1.000
_cell.angle_alpha   90.00
_cell.angle_beta   90.00
_cell.angle_gamma   90.00
#
_symmetry.space_group_name_H-M   'P 1'
#
loop_
_entity.id
_entity.type
_entity.pdbx_description
1 polymer ?
#
loop_
_entity_poly.entity_id
_entity_poly.type
_entity_poly.pdbx_seq_one_letter_code
_entity_poly.pdbx_strand_id
1 'polypeptide(L)' 'MFAVYIALMVCTMTPVIALQAGADASVLVWLVFALVIVKAVLLVDHFMEMRKAPPGWRFAAQAWAPVVVAAIAGFHTIS' A
#
# COMPACT_ATOMS: atom_id res chain seq x y z
N MET A 1 18.05 -0.48 -6.07
CA MET A 1 17.66 0.94 -6.14
C MET A 1 16.79 1.18 -7.38
N PHE A 2 17.34 1.18 -8.60
CA PHE A 2 16.58 1.45 -9.84
C PHE A 2 15.30 0.61 -10.03
N ALA A 3 15.37 -0.71 -9.79
CA ALA A 3 14.21 -1.60 -9.92
C ALA A 3 13.04 -1.23 -8.98
N VAL A 4 13.33 -0.72 -7.77
CA VAL A 4 12.28 -0.31 -6.82
C VAL A 4 11.58 0.95 -7.31
N TYR A 5 12.33 1.89 -7.88
CA TYR A 5 11.74 3.09 -8.48
C TYR A 5 10.83 2.75 -9.66
N ILE A 6 11.26 1.84 -10.55
CA ILE A 6 10.42 1.35 -11.65
C ILE A 6 9.16 0.68 -11.09
N ALA A 7 9.30 -0.20 -10.10
CA ALA A 7 8.15 -0.87 -9.49
C ALA A 7 7.15 0.14 -8.91
N LEU A 8 7.62 1.18 -8.24
CA LEU A 8 6.76 2.24 -7.70
C LEU A 8 6.11 3.11 -8.80
N MET A 9 6.83 3.40 -9.89
CA MET A 9 6.25 4.06 -11.06
C MET A 9 5.12 3.23 -11.65
N VAL A 10 5.36 1.94 -11.91
CA VAL A 10 4.35 1.01 -12.41
C VAL A 10 3.16 0.98 -11.44
N CYS A 11 3.37 0.79 -10.14
CA CYS A 11 2.29 0.80 -9.14
C CYS A 11 1.47 2.10 -9.13
N THR A 12 2.04 3.22 -9.59
CA THR A 12 1.35 4.51 -9.68
C THR A 12 0.60 4.68 -11.00
N MET A 13 1.15 4.15 -12.09
CA MET A 13 0.55 4.25 -13.42
C MET A 13 -0.54 3.20 -13.65
N THR A 14 -0.40 2.00 -13.08
CA THR A 14 -1.31 0.86 -13.31
C THR A 14 -2.79 1.18 -13.03
N PRO A 15 -3.18 1.86 -11.94
CA PRO A 15 -4.58 2.22 -11.72
C PRO A 15 -5.14 3.15 -12.81
N VAL A 16 -4.33 4.11 -13.26
CA VAL A 16 -4.73 5.06 -14.31
C VAL A 16 -4.89 4.34 -15.65
N ILE A 17 -3.96 3.45 -15.98
CA ILE A 17 -4.03 2.64 -17.20
C ILE A 17 -5.26 1.73 -17.16
N ALA A 18 -5.52 1.06 -16.04
CA ALA A 18 -6.69 0.20 -15.88
C ALA A 18 -8.00 0.98 -16.03
N LEU A 19 -8.08 2.18 -15.43
CA LEU A 19 -9.23 3.07 -15.57
C LEU A 19 -9.43 3.50 -17.03
N GLN A 20 -8.35 3.89 -17.72
CA GLN A 20 -8.41 4.28 -19.14
C GLN A 20 -8.75 3.11 -20.07
N ALA A 21 -8.40 1.87 -19.68
CA ALA A 21 -8.78 0.65 -20.38
C ALA A 21 -10.24 0.23 -20.13
N GLY A 22 -11.00 0.98 -19.33
CA GLY A 22 -12.40 0.71 -19.04
C GLY A 22 -12.64 -0.36 -17.98
N ALA A 23 -11.67 -0.61 -17.09
CA ALA A 23 -11.87 -1.50 -15.95
C ALA A 23 -12.99 -0.96 -15.04
N ASP A 24 -13.84 -1.86 -14.57
CA ASP A 24 -14.93 -1.50 -13.68
C ASP A 24 -14.45 -1.18 -12.25
N ALA A 25 -15.33 -0.57 -11.46
CA ALA A 25 -15.02 -0.14 -10.11
C ALA A 25 -14.59 -1.29 -9.18
N SER A 26 -15.17 -2.49 -9.33
CA SER A 26 -14.84 -3.63 -8.46
C SER A 26 -13.41 -4.12 -8.72
N VAL A 27 -13.01 -4.19 -10.00
CA VAL A 27 -11.64 -4.54 -10.40
C VAL A 27 -10.65 -3.48 -9.92
N LEU A 28 -10.99 -2.20 -10.10
CA LEU A 28 -10.13 -1.10 -9.67
C LEU A 28 -9.90 -1.09 -8.15
N VAL A 29 -10.93 -1.36 -7.34
CA VAL A 29 -10.80 -1.43 -5.88
C VAL A 29 -9.79 -2.50 -5.47
N TRP A 30 -9.93 -3.72 -5.99
CA TRP A 30 -9.03 -4.81 -5.66
C TRP A 30 -7.61 -4.59 -6.19
N LEU A 31 -7.49 -4.03 -7.39
CA LEU A 31 -6.21 -3.64 -7.98
C LEU A 31 -5.49 -2.63 -7.10
N VAL A 32 -6.15 -1.54 -6.73
CA VAL A 32 -5.57 -0.49 -5.88
C VAL A 32 -5.20 -1.05 -4.52
N PHE A 33 -6.05 -1.89 -3.92
CA PHE A 33 -5.75 -2.52 -2.65
C PHE A 33 -4.47 -3.36 -2.69
N ALA A 34 -4.29 -4.19 -3.72
CA ALA A 34 -3.07 -4.96 -3.91
C ALA A 34 -1.83 -4.07 -4.10
N LEU A 35 -1.95 -3.01 -4.92
CA LEU A 35 -0.84 -2.10 -5.19
C LEU A 35 -0.43 -1.28 -3.97
N VAL A 36 -1.37 -0.92 -3.09
CA VAL A 36 -1.07 -0.25 -1.81
C VAL A 36 -0.20 -1.12 -0.92
N ILE A 37 -0.48 -2.43 -0.84
CA ILE A 37 0.34 -3.37 -0.06
C ILE A 37 1.77 -3.41 -0.62
N VAL A 38 1.92 -3.55 -1.93
CA VAL A 38 3.24 -3.57 -2.59
C VAL A 38 4.00 -2.27 -2.32
N LYS A 39 3.36 -1.12 -2.49
CA LYS A 39 3.98 0.20 -2.23
C LYS A 39 4.40 0.35 -0.78
N ALA A 40 3.55 -0.06 0.18
CA ALA A 40 3.86 0.04 1.60
C ALA A 40 5.13 -0.76 1.95
N VAL A 41 5.24 -1.99 1.46
CA VAL A 41 6.44 -2.82 1.67
C VAL A 41 7.68 -2.17 1.06
N LEU A 42 7.61 -1.74 -0.19
CA LEU A 42 8.74 -1.12 -0.89
C LEU A 42 9.19 0.19 -0.22
N LEU A 43 8.26 1.02 0.25
CA LEU A 43 8.57 2.28 0.92
C LEU A 43 9.22 2.04 2.29
N VAL A 44 8.64 1.17 3.11
CA VAL A 44 9.18 0.85 4.44
C VAL A 44 10.56 0.21 4.31
N ASP A 45 10.71 -0.77 3.43
CA ASP A 45 11.98 -1.49 3.31
C ASP A 45 13.08 -0.66 2.66
N HIS A 46 12.73 0.12 1.63
CA HIS A 46 13.71 0.76 0.76
C HIS A 46 13.95 2.24 1.09
N PHE A 47 12.89 3.00 1.34
CA PHE A 47 12.98 4.45 1.56
C PHE A 47 13.16 4.80 3.03
N MET A 48 12.54 4.04 3.93
CA MET A 48 12.77 4.19 5.38
C MET A 48 13.97 3.37 5.86
N GLU A 49 14.67 2.69 4.95
CA GLU A 49 15.79 1.78 5.21
C GLU A 49 15.52 0.72 6.29
N MET A 50 14.24 0.42 6.58
CA MET A 50 13.86 -0.50 7.65
C MET A 50 14.25 -1.95 7.35
N ARG A 51 14.71 -2.26 6.12
CA ARG A 51 15.31 -3.56 5.79
C ARG A 51 16.47 -3.94 6.72
N LYS A 52 17.21 -2.96 7.24
CA LYS A 52 18.33 -3.17 8.17
C LYS A 52 17.87 -3.29 9.63
N ALA A 53 16.63 -2.89 9.92
CA ALA A 53 16.08 -2.93 11.27
C ALA A 53 15.64 -4.35 11.67
N PRO A 54 15.53 -4.63 12.98
CA PRO A 54 14.94 -5.87 13.47
C PRO A 54 13.54 -6.11 12.87
N PRO A 55 13.15 -7.35 12.57
CA PRO A 55 11.90 -7.65 11.85
C PRO A 55 10.65 -7.04 12.50
N GLY A 56 10.60 -7.00 13.84
CA GLY A 56 9.48 -6.43 14.59
C GLY A 56 9.17 -4.96 14.27
N TRP A 57 10.20 -4.16 13.96
CA TRP A 57 10.02 -2.75 13.59
C TRP A 57 9.40 -2.58 12.21
N ARG A 58 9.73 -3.47 11.26
CA ARG A 58 9.11 -3.49 9.93
C ARG A 58 7.62 -3.81 10.03
N PHE A 59 7.27 -4.82 10.84
CA PHE A 59 5.88 -5.16 11.09
C PHE A 59 5.14 -4.04 11.80
N ALA A 60 5.73 -3.41 12.84
CA ALA A 60 5.10 -2.30 13.54
C ALA A 60 4.83 -1.10 12.60
N ALA A 61 5.80 -0.76 11.74
CA ALA A 61 5.65 0.32 10.77
C ALA A 61 4.53 0.06 9.75
N GLN A 62 4.39 -1.19 9.27
CA GLN A 62 3.32 -1.56 8.34
C GLN A 62 1.96 -1.72 9.02
N ALA A 63 1.92 -2.26 10.24
CA ALA A 63 0.70 -2.56 10.98
C ALA A 63 0.00 -1.31 11.52
N TRP A 64 0.68 -0.17 11.59
CA TRP A 64 0.07 1.06 12.08
C TRP A 64 -1.15 1.50 11.24
N ALA A 65 -1.07 1.40 9.91
CA ALA A 65 -2.15 1.78 9.02
C ALA A 65 -3.46 0.99 9.26
N PRO A 66 -3.46 -0.37 9.24
CA PRO A 66 -4.68 -1.12 9.52
C PRO A 66 -5.21 -0.91 10.94
N VAL A 67 -4.34 -0.69 11.94
CA VAL A 67 -4.78 -0.38 13.32
C VAL A 67 -5.58 0.91 13.36
N VAL A 68 -5.06 1.99 12.75
CA VAL A 68 -5.76 3.28 12.71
C VAL A 68 -7.07 3.19 11.93
N VAL A 69 -7.05 2.53 10.77
CA VAL A 69 -8.27 2.36 9.95
C VAL A 69 -9.33 1.56 10.71
N ALA A 70 -8.95 0.47 11.37
CA ALA A 70 -9.87 -0.35 12.15
C ALA A 70 -10.44 0.42 13.35
N ALA A 71 -9.62 1.23 14.03
CA ALA A 71 -10.08 2.06 15.13
C ALA A 71 -11.11 3.10 14.66
N ILE A 72 -10.82 3.83 13.58
CA ILE A 72 -11.74 4.83 13.00
C ILE A 72 -13.03 4.16 12.54
N ALA A 73 -12.94 3.03 11.84
CA ALA A 73 -14.11 2.27 11.39
C ALA A 73 -14.97 1.82 12.58
N GLY A 74 -14.35 1.32 13.65
CA GLY A 74 -15.03 0.95 14.88
C GLY A 74 -15.82 2.10 15.50
N PHE A 75 -15.21 3.28 15.64
CA PHE A 75 -15.91 4.47 16.14
C PHE A 75 -17.10 4.86 15.26
N HIS A 76 -16.92 4.88 13.93
CA HIS A 76 -18.01 5.18 12.98
C HIS A 76 -19.16 4.18 13.03
N THR A 77 -18.90 2.91 13.33
CA THR A 77 -19.96 1.90 13.44
C THR A 77 -20.76 1.96 14.74
N ILE A 78 -20.22 2.62 15.77
CA ILE A 78 -20.83 2.70 17.11
C ILE A 78 -21.56 4.04 17.32
N SER A 79 -21.15 5.10 16.60
CA SER A 79 -21.82 6.41 16.56
C SER A 79 -23.05 6.42 15.67
#